data_AF-A0A916F2Z8-F1
#
_entry.id   AF-A0A916F2Z8-F1
#
_cell.length_a   1.000
_cell.length_b   1.000
_cell.length_c   1.000
_cell.angle_alpha   90.00
_cell.angle_beta   90.00
_cell.angle_gamma   90.00
#
_symmetry.space_group_name_H-M   'P 1'
#
loop_
_entity.id
_entity.type
_entity.pdbx_description
1 polymer ?
#
loop_
_entity_poly.entity_id
_entity_poly.type
_entity_poly.pdbx_seq_one_letter_code
_entity_poly.pdbx_strand_id
1 'polypeptide(L)'
;MPRRARVVLANVPMHIIQRGNNRQACFYYPTDYQRYLNWLQDYASASECRIHAYVLMTNHVHLLITPSTSEGPGKLMKQLGQRYVQYINRTYRRSGTLWEGRYKSCLVQDAR
;
A
#
# COMPACT_ATOMS: atom_id res chain seq x y z
N MET A 1 12.92 12.44 16.88
CA MET A 1 12.20 13.53 16.20
C MET A 1 10.73 13.17 16.00
N PRO A 2 9.77 14.06 16.31
CA PRO A 2 8.36 13.84 16.02
C PRO A 2 8.15 13.74 14.51
N ARG A 3 7.35 12.76 14.07
CA ARG A 3 7.02 12.57 12.64
C ARG A 3 5.89 13.51 12.23
N ARG A 4 6.05 14.23 11.12
CA ARG A 4 4.97 14.99 10.50
C ARG A 4 3.84 14.06 10.05
N ALA A 5 2.60 14.43 10.36
CA ALA A 5 1.42 13.70 9.89
C ALA A 5 1.33 13.77 8.35
N ARG A 6 0.79 12.71 7.72
CA ARG A 6 0.50 12.77 6.27
C ARG A 6 -0.76 13.60 6.08
N VAL A 7 -0.75 14.42 5.04
CA VAL A 7 -1.96 15.11 4.59
C VAL A 7 -2.81 14.09 3.84
N VAL A 8 -4.03 13.88 4.33
CA VAL A 8 -5.05 13.04 3.70
C VAL A 8 -6.35 13.82 3.75
N LEU A 9 -7.02 13.95 2.62
CA LEU A 9 -8.31 14.61 2.51
C LEU A 9 -9.34 13.60 2.00
N ALA A 10 -10.49 13.56 2.64
CA ALA A 10 -11.63 12.78 2.18
C ALA A 10 -12.05 13.24 0.78
N ASN A 11 -12.44 12.29 -0.07
CA ASN A 11 -12.92 12.47 -1.43
C ASN A 11 -11.91 13.11 -2.40
N VAL A 12 -10.64 13.27 -2.01
CA VAL A 12 -9.57 13.78 -2.88
C VAL A 12 -8.66 12.62 -3.30
N PRO A 13 -8.37 12.45 -4.61
CA PRO A 13 -7.47 11.40 -5.06
C PRO A 13 -6.04 11.63 -4.54
N MET A 14 -5.34 10.53 -4.27
CA MET A 14 -3.97 10.53 -3.79
C MET A 14 -3.16 9.39 -4.40
N HIS A 15 -1.89 9.66 -4.64
CA HIS A 15 -0.91 8.67 -5.05
C HIS A 15 -0.18 8.14 -3.82
N ILE A 16 -0.12 6.82 -3.70
CA ILE A 16 0.58 6.11 -2.63
C ILE A 16 1.73 5.32 -3.22
N ILE A 17 2.88 5.37 -2.54
CA ILE A 17 4.07 4.58 -2.88
C ILE A 17 4.50 3.77 -1.66
N GLN A 18 4.63 2.45 -1.83
CA GLN A 18 5.20 1.56 -0.82
C GLN A 18 6.41 0.84 -1.40
N ARG A 19 7.57 0.95 -0.74
CA ARG A 19 8.85 0.45 -1.25
C ARG A 19 9.42 -0.64 -0.35
N GLY A 20 10.04 -1.64 -0.97
CA GLY A 20 10.77 -2.70 -0.29
C GLY A 20 11.96 -2.17 0.49
N ASN A 21 12.22 -2.78 1.64
CA ASN A 21 13.37 -2.45 2.46
C ASN A 21 14.67 -2.64 1.66
N ASN A 22 15.58 -1.67 1.73
CA ASN A 22 16.81 -1.65 0.94
C ASN A 22 16.59 -1.86 -0.57
N ARG A 23 15.45 -1.40 -1.11
CA ARG A 23 15.02 -1.60 -2.51
C ARG A 23 14.99 -3.08 -2.96
N GLN A 24 14.93 -4.01 -2.01
CA GLN A 24 14.85 -5.44 -2.31
C GLN A 24 13.48 -5.82 -2.88
N ALA A 25 13.44 -6.99 -3.53
CA ALA A 25 12.21 -7.55 -4.06
C ALA A 25 11.14 -7.73 -2.95
N CYS A 26 9.92 -7.34 -3.27
CA CYS A 26 8.70 -7.56 -2.49
C CYS A 26 7.83 -8.67 -3.08
N PHE A 27 8.03 -8.97 -4.35
CA PHE A 27 7.34 -10.00 -5.10
C PHE A 27 8.39 -10.90 -5.74
N TYR A 28 8.30 -12.20 -5.50
CA TYR A 28 9.29 -13.19 -5.93
C TYR A 28 8.71 -14.14 -6.98
N TYR A 29 7.40 -14.38 -6.94
CA TYR A 29 6.68 -15.22 -7.89
C TYR A 29 5.37 -14.57 -8.35
N PRO A 30 4.84 -14.85 -9.55
CA PRO A 30 3.57 -14.29 -10.04
C PRO A 30 2.38 -14.42 -9.06
N THR A 31 2.33 -15.49 -8.26
CA THR A 31 1.28 -15.67 -7.25
C THR A 31 1.31 -14.62 -6.15
N ASP A 32 2.48 -14.06 -5.85
CA ASP A 32 2.61 -13.02 -4.83
C ASP A 32 1.86 -11.75 -5.23
N TYR A 33 1.93 -11.38 -6.51
CA TYR A 33 1.21 -10.25 -7.09
C TYR A 33 -0.30 -10.44 -6.97
N GLN A 34 -0.79 -11.63 -7.34
CA GLN A 34 -2.21 -11.96 -7.24
C GLN A 34 -2.71 -11.93 -5.79
N ARG A 35 -1.93 -12.48 -4.84
CA ARG A 35 -2.26 -12.43 -3.41
C ARG A 35 -2.32 -11.00 -2.89
N TYR A 36 -1.37 -10.16 -3.28
CA TYR A 36 -1.36 -8.74 -2.91
C TYR A 36 -2.60 -8.02 -3.44
N LEU A 37 -2.95 -8.23 -4.73
CA LEU A 37 -4.10 -7.58 -5.36
C LEU A 37 -5.44 -8.01 -4.74
N ASN A 38 -5.60 -9.29 -4.41
CA ASN A 38 -6.81 -9.78 -3.75
C ASN A 38 -7.01 -9.09 -2.40
N TRP A 39 -5.98 -9.07 -1.55
CA TRP A 39 -6.05 -8.38 -0.26
C TRP A 39 -6.17 -6.86 -0.39
N LEU A 40 -5.54 -6.28 -1.41
CA LEU A 40 -5.70 -4.85 -1.70
C LEU A 40 -7.17 -4.54 -1.97
N GLN A 41 -7.86 -5.35 -2.77
CA GLN A 41 -9.28 -5.17 -3.06
C GLN A 41 -10.17 -5.34 -1.81
N ASP A 42 -9.93 -6.39 -1.02
CA ASP A 42 -10.67 -6.66 0.22
C ASP A 42 -10.52 -5.50 1.21
N TYR A 43 -9.28 -5.10 1.49
CA TYR A 43 -9.00 -4.07 2.48
C TYR A 43 -9.35 -2.68 1.98
N ALA A 44 -9.28 -2.40 0.67
CA ALA A 44 -9.70 -1.12 0.12
C ALA A 44 -11.21 -0.93 0.31
N SER A 45 -12.00 -1.98 0.04
CA SER A 45 -13.44 -1.97 0.30
C SER A 45 -13.74 -1.76 1.79
N ALA A 46 -13.09 -2.52 2.68
CA ALA A 46 -13.29 -2.42 4.12
C ALA A 46 -12.80 -1.09 4.75
N SER A 47 -11.98 -0.32 4.04
CA SER A 47 -11.45 0.98 4.50
C SER A 47 -12.00 2.16 3.69
N GLU A 48 -13.04 1.91 2.88
CA GLU A 48 -13.70 2.92 2.06
C GLU A 48 -12.73 3.70 1.16
N CYS A 49 -11.79 2.98 0.55
CA CYS A 49 -10.82 3.51 -0.39
C CYS A 49 -11.15 3.01 -1.79
N ARG A 50 -11.56 3.90 -2.70
CA ARG A 50 -11.73 3.57 -4.11
C ARG A 50 -10.36 3.47 -4.77
N ILE A 51 -10.07 2.35 -5.44
CA ILE A 51 -8.85 2.17 -6.23
C ILE A 51 -9.15 2.59 -7.68
N HIS A 52 -8.32 3.46 -8.23
CA HIS A 52 -8.42 3.91 -9.64
C HIS A 52 -7.40 3.23 -10.53
N ALA A 53 -6.18 3.07 -10.02
CA ALA A 53 -5.09 2.44 -10.74
C ALA A 53 -4.05 1.87 -9.77
N TYR A 54 -3.28 0.89 -10.24
CA TYR A 54 -2.15 0.34 -9.51
C TYR A 54 -1.02 -0.08 -10.46
N VAL A 55 0.21 -0.05 -9.96
CA VAL A 55 1.38 -0.65 -10.61
C VAL A 55 2.17 -1.41 -9.54
N LEU A 56 2.43 -2.69 -9.79
CA LEU A 56 3.23 -3.55 -8.93
C LEU A 56 4.57 -3.79 -9.63
N MET A 57 5.60 -3.12 -9.16
CA MET A 57 6.98 -3.38 -9.56
C MET A 57 7.57 -4.43 -8.61
N THR A 58 8.63 -5.11 -9.02
CA THR A 58 9.27 -6.16 -8.19
C THR A 58 9.63 -5.68 -6.78
N ASN A 59 10.04 -4.41 -6.61
CA ASN A 59 10.49 -3.85 -5.32
C ASN A 59 9.67 -2.67 -4.78
N HIS A 60 8.54 -2.31 -5.42
CA HIS A 60 7.65 -1.26 -4.91
C HIS A 60 6.27 -1.30 -5.57
N VAL A 61 5.31 -0.64 -4.95
CA VAL A 61 3.93 -0.52 -5.41
C VAL A 61 3.55 0.95 -5.51
N HIS A 62 2.84 1.29 -6.59
CA HIS A 62 2.15 2.56 -6.76
C HIS A 62 0.64 2.31 -6.76
N LEU A 63 -0.11 3.11 -6.00
CA LEU A 63 -1.58 3.07 -5.98
C LEU A 63 -2.11 4.48 -6.22
N LEU A 64 -3.13 4.62 -7.06
CA LEU A 64 -3.96 5.81 -7.16
C LEU A 64 -5.31 5.49 -6.50
N ILE A 65 -5.63 6.17 -5.41
CA ILE A 65 -6.85 5.91 -4.64
C ILE A 65 -7.57 7.22 -4.30
N THR A 66 -8.89 7.16 -4.11
CA THR A 66 -9.67 8.21 -3.43
C THR A 66 -10.30 7.62 -2.18
N PRO A 67 -9.93 8.10 -0.98
CA PRO A 67 -10.56 7.65 0.25
C PRO A 67 -11.83 8.44 0.57
N SER A 68 -12.85 7.79 1.13
CA SER A 68 -14.03 8.49 1.65
C SER A 68 -13.78 9.19 2.98
N THR A 69 -12.73 8.80 3.72
CA THR A 69 -12.36 9.34 5.04
C THR A 69 -10.85 9.61 5.14
N SER A 70 -10.42 10.51 6.02
CA SER A 70 -8.99 10.82 6.23
C SER A 70 -8.20 9.63 6.79
N GLU A 71 -8.85 8.70 7.49
CA GLU A 71 -8.23 7.55 8.14
C GLU A 71 -8.11 6.34 7.21
N GLY A 72 -8.96 6.25 6.18
CA GLY A 72 -9.08 5.13 5.25
C GLY A 72 -7.73 4.63 4.71
N PRO A 73 -6.90 5.49 4.09
CA PRO A 73 -5.61 5.09 3.52
C PRO A 73 -4.64 4.53 4.58
N GLY A 74 -4.71 5.06 5.80
CA GLY A 74 -3.94 4.55 6.93
C GLY A 74 -4.35 3.13 7.31
N LYS A 75 -5.66 2.89 7.42
CA LYS A 75 -6.25 1.57 7.73
C LYS A 75 -5.96 0.56 6.62
N LEU A 76 -6.13 0.95 5.35
CA LEU A 76 -5.83 0.14 4.17
C LEU A 76 -4.39 -0.38 4.20
N MET A 77 -3.44 0.56 4.19
CA MET A 77 -2.03 0.22 4.02
C MET A 77 -1.46 -0.52 5.23
N LYS A 78 -2.01 -0.30 6.44
CA LYS A 78 -1.63 -1.06 7.63
C LYS A 78 -2.04 -2.53 7.51
N GLN A 79 -3.31 -2.79 7.19
CA GLN A 79 -3.84 -4.16 7.06
C GLN A 79 -3.17 -4.92 5.93
N LEU A 80 -3.10 -4.30 4.75
CA LEU A 80 -2.44 -4.87 3.57
C LEU A 80 -0.96 -5.16 3.83
N GLY A 81 -0.23 -4.18 4.37
CA GLY A 81 1.19 -4.33 4.66
C GLY A 81 1.47 -5.44 5.67
N GLN A 82 0.68 -5.53 6.75
CA GLN A 82 0.82 -6.57 7.75
C GLN A 82 0.54 -7.95 7.18
N ARG A 83 -0.60 -8.12 6.50
CA ARG A 83 -1.01 -9.42 5.93
C ARG A 83 0.02 -9.92 4.92
N TYR A 84 0.48 -9.04 4.04
CA TYR A 84 1.41 -9.40 2.98
C TYR A 84 2.81 -9.72 3.51
N VAL A 85 3.33 -8.97 4.49
CA VAL A 85 4.62 -9.29 5.15
C VAL A 85 4.56 -10.67 5.80
N GLN A 86 3.49 -10.98 6.51
CA GLN A 86 3.31 -12.30 7.14
C GLN A 86 3.31 -13.42 6.11
N TYR A 87 2.60 -13.23 4.99
CA TYR A 87 2.57 -14.17 3.88
C TYR A 87 3.97 -14.41 3.30
N ILE A 88 4.68 -13.34 2.92
CA ILE A 88 6.04 -13.45 2.36
C ILE A 88 6.99 -14.12 3.34
N ASN A 89 6.99 -13.71 4.61
CA ASN A 89 7.86 -14.29 5.62
C ASN A 89 7.60 -15.79 5.82
N ARG A 90 6.32 -16.22 5.83
CA ARG A 90 5.97 -17.64 5.93
C ARG A 90 6.35 -18.43 4.68
N THR A 91 6.00 -17.93 3.50
CA THR A 91 6.22 -18.60 2.21
C THR A 91 7.71 -18.80 1.93
N TYR A 92 8.51 -17.76 2.16
CA TYR A 92 9.93 -17.74 1.82
C TYR A 92 10.86 -17.99 3.02
N ARG A 93 10.31 -18.42 4.17
CA ARG A 93 11.05 -18.69 5.41
C ARG A 93 11.96 -17.53 5.84
N ARG A 94 11.45 -16.31 5.72
CA ARG A 94 12.13 -15.06 6.09
C ARG A 94 11.61 -14.53 7.43
N SER A 95 12.37 -13.62 8.02
CA SER A 95 11.96 -12.84 9.19
C SER A 95 12.24 -11.34 8.95
N GLY A 96 11.70 -10.49 9.82
CA GLY A 96 11.88 -9.05 9.75
C GLY A 96 10.89 -8.33 8.83
N THR A 97 11.24 -7.09 8.48
CA THR A 97 10.40 -6.19 7.67
C THR A 97 10.59 -6.45 6.18
N LEU A 98 9.50 -6.38 5.43
CA LEU A 98 9.55 -6.38 3.95
C LEU A 98 9.66 -4.96 3.39
N TRP A 99 8.98 -4.01 4.02
CA TRP A 99 8.88 -2.63 3.56
C TRP A 99 9.92 -1.74 4.26
N GLU A 100 10.41 -0.73 3.54
CA GLU A 100 11.35 0.29 4.06
C GLU A 100 10.74 1.09 5.22
N GLY A 101 9.41 1.06 5.34
CA GLY A 101 8.68 1.59 6.47
C GLY A 101 7.28 2.03 6.06
N ARG A 102 6.92 3.23 6.51
CA ARG A 102 5.66 3.88 6.18
C ARG A 102 5.57 4.19 4.68
N TYR A 103 4.41 3.95 4.07
CA TYR A 103 4.15 4.40 2.70
C TYR A 103 4.31 5.92 2.55
N LYS A 104 4.72 6.38 1.37
CA LYS A 104 4.72 7.79 0.97
C LYS A 104 3.41 8.13 0.27
N SER A 105 2.98 9.38 0.35
CA SER A 105 1.78 9.84 -0.37
C SER A 105 1.85 11.29 -0.78
N CYS A 106 1.20 11.62 -1.89
CA CYS A 106 0.90 12.98 -2.32
C CYS A 106 -0.55 13.07 -2.80
N LEU A 107 -1.18 14.23 -2.60
CA LEU A 107 -2.48 14.51 -3.19
C LEU A 107 -2.33 14.66 -4.71
N VAL A 108 -3.33 14.22 -5.45
CA VAL A 108 -3.41 14.37 -6.89
C VAL A 108 -4.56 15.34 -7.18
N GLN A 109 -4.30 16.31 -8.05
CA GLN A 109 -5.33 17.22 -8.52
C GLN A 109 -6.13 16.52 -9.61
N ASP A 110 -7.46 16.61 -9.55
CA ASP A 110 -8.31 16.26 -10.68
C ASP A 110 -8.23 17.39 -11.72
N ALA A 111 -8.28 17.06 -13.01
CA ALA A 111 -8.12 18.02 -14.10
C ALA A 111 -9.34 18.93 -14.33
N ARG A 112 -10.33 18.90 -13.42
CA ARG A 112 -11.57 19.65 -13.49
C ARG A 112 -11.55 20.89 -12.59
#